data_AF-A0A6L5XNJ2-F1
#
_entry.id   AF-A0A6L5XNJ2-F1
#
_cell.length_a   1.000
_cell.length_b   1.000
_cell.length_c   1.000
_cell.angle_alpha   90.00
_cell.angle_beta   90.00
_cell.angle_gamma   90.00
#
_symmetry.space_group_name_H-M   'P 1'
#
loop_
_entity.id
_entity.type
_entity.pdbx_description
1 polymer ?
#
loop_
_entity_poly.entity_id
_entity_poly.type
_entity_poly.pdbx_seq_one_letter_code
_entity_poly.pdbx_strand_id
1 'polypeptide(L)' 'MDADQAGNICTYAFDGASRLAYAAIFSDETAESAVKFLWFAVAWYASHGIKVERVLTDNGACYKS' A
#
# COMPACT_ATOMS: atom_id res chain seq x y z
N MET A 1 -3.69 -8.19 -4.09
CA MET A 1 -2.43 -7.71 -4.69
C MET A 1 -2.20 -8.50 -5.96
N ASP A 2 -1.66 -7.89 -7.01
CA ASP A 2 -1.42 -8.59 -8.29
C ASP A 2 0.05 -8.97 -8.41
N ALA A 3 0.34 -10.18 -8.90
CA ALA A 3 1.72 -10.60 -9.12
C ALA A 3 2.28 -10.03 -10.44
N ASP A 4 3.53 -9.60 -10.44
CA ASP A 4 4.27 -9.25 -11.66
C ASP A 4 4.78 -10.50 -12.39
N GLN A 5 5.39 -10.31 -13.57
CA GLN A 5 5.94 -11.41 -14.38
C GLN A 5 7.09 -12.16 -13.69
N ALA A 6 7.69 -11.61 -12.64
CA ALA A 6 8.75 -12.21 -11.85
C ALA A 6 8.23 -12.89 -10.57
N GLY A 7 6.92 -12.87 -10.32
CA GLY A 7 6.30 -13.44 -9.13
C GLY A 7 6.36 -12.53 -7.90
N ASN A 8 6.78 -11.28 -8.06
CA ASN A 8 6.69 -10.29 -6.99
C ASN A 8 5.26 -9.78 -6.88
N ILE A 9 4.91 -9.27 -5.71
CA ILE A 9 3.60 -8.77 -5.37
C ILE A 9 3.57 -7.25 -5.49
N CYS A 10 2.67 -6.75 -6.34
CA CYS A 10 2.41 -5.32 -6.48
C CYS A 10 1.35 -4.86 -5.48
N THR A 11 1.72 -3.89 -4.63
CA THR A 11 0.83 -3.29 -3.64
C THR A 11 0.59 -1.82 -3.97
N TYR A 12 -0.68 -1.39 -3.83
CA TYR A 12 -1.13 -0.05 -4.20
C TYR A 12 -1.95 0.58 -3.08
N ALA A 13 -1.83 1.90 -2.93
CA ALA A 13 -2.66 2.73 -2.08
C ALA A 13 -3.14 3.91 -2.90
N PHE A 14 -4.43 4.22 -2.83
CA PHE A 14 -5.05 5.31 -3.58
C PHE A 14 -5.66 6.33 -2.62
N ASP A 15 -5.44 7.61 -2.90
CA ASP A 15 -6.23 8.67 -2.27
C ASP A 15 -7.51 8.92 -3.08
N GLY A 16 -8.66 8.84 -2.41
CA GLY A 16 -9.98 8.96 -3.03
C GLY A 16 -10.29 10.36 -3.57
N ALA A 17 -9.69 11.40 -2.98
CA ALA A 17 -9.95 12.80 -3.35
C ALA A 17 -9.07 13.25 -4.52
N SER A 18 -7.76 13.04 -4.45
CA SER A 18 -6.79 13.48 -5.46
C SER A 18 -6.58 12.49 -6.61
N ARG A 19 -7.01 11.23 -6.44
CA ARG A 19 -6.71 10.10 -7.36
C ARG A 19 -5.22 9.79 -7.51
N LEU A 20 -4.36 10.32 -6.62
CA LEU A 20 -2.96 9.91 -6.57
C LEU A 20 -2.86 8.46 -6.06
N ALA A 21 -1.89 7.74 -6.61
CA ALA A 21 -1.61 6.35 -6.28
C ALA A 21 -0.13 6.18 -5.93
N TYR A 22 0.13 5.58 -4.77
CA TYR A 22 1.44 5.07 -4.40
C TYR A 22 1.48 3.57 -4.69
N ALA A 23 2.53 3.13 -5.37
CA ALA A 23 2.75 1.73 -5.75
C ALA A 23 4.13 1.27 -5.31
N ALA A 24 4.23 0.06 -4.79
CA ALA A 24 5.50 -0.59 -4.51
C ALA A 24 5.42 -2.09 -4.78
N ILE A 25 6.58 -2.69 -5.04
CA ILE A 25 6.70 -4.12 -5.35
C ILE A 25 7.46 -4.80 -4.21
N PHE A 26 6.92 -5.92 -3.73
CA PHE A 26 7.50 -6.75 -2.67
C PHE A 26 7.66 -8.19 -3.16
N SER A 27 8.59 -8.94 -2.58
CA SER A 27 8.78 -10.37 -2.91
C SER A 27 7.72 -11.29 -2.30
N ASP A 28 6.82 -10.77 -1.46
CA ASP A 28 5.85 -11.55 -0.69
C ASP A 28 4.60 -10.74 -0.30
N GLU A 29 3.57 -11.45 0.17
CA GLU A 29 2.31 -10.90 0.69
C GLU A 29 2.19 -11.14 2.21
N THR A 30 3.18 -10.67 2.97
CA THR A 30 3.21 -10.81 4.43
C THR A 30 2.68 -9.56 5.15
N ALA A 31 2.29 -9.71 6.42
CA ALA A 31 1.92 -8.58 7.28
C ALA A 31 3.08 -7.58 7.44
N GLU A 32 4.33 -8.05 7.49
CA GLU A 32 5.52 -7.19 7.58
C GLU A 32 5.69 -6.33 6.33
N SER A 33 5.51 -6.91 5.13
CA SER A 33 5.53 -6.18 3.86
C SER A 33 4.38 -5.18 3.78
N ALA A 34 3.17 -5.54 4.24
CA ALA A 34 2.03 -4.63 4.30
C ALA A 34 2.26 -3.44 5.24
N VAL A 35 2.86 -3.67 6.42
CA VAL A 35 3.23 -2.59 7.35
C VAL A 35 4.28 -1.67 6.71
N LYS A 36 5.37 -2.21 6.15
CA LYS A 36 6.39 -1.42 5.45
C LYS A 36 5.77 -0.58 4.34
N PHE A 37 4.92 -1.19 3.51
CA PHE A 37 4.20 -0.49 2.46
C PHE A 37 3.41 0.71 2.99
N LEU A 38 2.62 0.50 4.06
CA LEU A 38 1.80 1.56 4.64
C LEU A 38 2.64 2.73 5.16
N TRP A 39 3.77 2.46 5.83
CA TRP A 39 4.69 3.51 6.29
C TRP A 39 5.20 4.37 5.13
N PHE A 40 5.67 3.75 4.05
CA PHE A 40 6.15 4.48 2.89
C PHE A 40 5.03 5.24 2.18
N ALA A 41 3.85 4.64 2.03
CA ALA A 41 2.69 5.27 1.42
C ALA A 41 2.29 6.54 2.19
N VAL A 42 2.19 6.48 3.52
CA VAL A 42 1.82 7.63 4.36
C VAL A 42 2.87 8.75 4.25
N ALA A 43 4.16 8.41 4.28
CA ALA A 43 5.23 9.40 4.10
C ALA A 43 5.19 10.06 2.72
N TRP A 44 4.90 9.27 1.68
CA TRP A 44 4.77 9.76 0.31
C TRP A 44 3.55 10.66 0.14
N TYR A 45 2.38 10.31 0.70
CA TYR A 45 1.22 11.20 0.68
C TYR A 45 1.48 12.51 1.43
N ALA A 46 2.15 12.45 2.58
CA ALA A 46 2.51 13.64 3.34
C ALA A 46 3.44 14.58 2.55
N SER A 47 4.36 14.06 1.74
CA SER A 47 5.22 14.90 0.88
C SER A 47 4.46 15.63 -0.23
N HIS A 48 3.25 15.15 -0.56
CA HIS A 48 2.31 15.81 -1.48
C HIS A 48 1.29 16.69 -0.77
N GLY A 49 1.45 16.92 0.54
CA GLY A 49 0.52 17.72 1.35
C GLY A 49 -0.80 17.01 1.68
N ILE A 50 -0.88 15.69 1.44
CA ILE A 50 -2.07 14.89 1.72
C ILE A 50 -1.94 14.27 3.11
N LYS A 51 -2.88 14.57 3.99
CA LYS A 51 -2.99 13.96 5.31
C LYS A 51 -3.88 12.73 5.24
N VAL A 52 -3.33 11.56 5.54
CA VAL A 52 -4.10 10.31 5.63
C VAL A 52 -4.93 10.31 6.91
N GLU A 53 -6.26 10.24 6.78
CA GLU A 53 -7.18 10.22 7.93
C GLU A 53 -7.68 8.82 8.28
N ARG A 54 -7.86 7.98 7.26
CA ARG A 54 -8.34 6.61 7.39
C ARG A 54 -7.74 5.76 6.29
N VAL A 55 -7.46 4.51 6.61
CA VAL A 55 -7.07 3.48 5.66
C VAL A 55 -8.23 2.51 5.51
N LEU A 56 -8.61 2.22 4.27
CA LEU A 56 -9.54 1.14 3.94
C LEU A 56 -8.73 0.06 3.22
N THR A 57 -8.64 -1.12 3.81
CA THR A 57 -8.04 -2.30 3.19
C THR A 57 -9.13 -3.27 2.78
N ASP A 58 -8.77 -4.24 1.95
CA ASP A 58 -9.58 -5.44 1.82
C ASP A 58 -9.41 -6.36 3.05
N ASN A 59 -10.06 -7.53 3.02
CA ASN A 59 -9.99 -8.54 4.08
C ASN A 59 -8.82 -9.54 3.89
N GLY A 60 -7.78 -9.15 3.16
CA GLY A 60 -6.57 -9.94 2.94
C GLY A 60 -5.92 -10.38 4.25
N ALA A 61 -5.32 -11.57 4.26
CA ALA A 61 -4.72 -12.13 5.46
C ALA A 61 -3.58 -11.26 6.01
N CYS A 62 -2.80 -10.62 5.13
CA CYS A 62 -1.72 -9.71 5.50
C CYS A 62 -2.19 -8.41 6.18
N TYR A 63 -3.47 -8.07 6.10
CA TYR A 63 -4.06 -6.89 6.74
C TYR A 63 -4.82 -7.22 8.03
N LYS A 64 -4.93 -8.50 8.38
CA LYS A 64 -5.59 -8.98 9.60
C LYS A 64 -4.53 -9.47 10.59
N SER A 65 -4.66 -9.07 11.84
CA SER A 65 -3.85 -9.59 12.96
C SER A 65 -4.38 -10.91 13.48
#